data_AF-A0A1X7IPF2-F1
#
_entry.id   AF-A0A1X7IPF2-F1
#
_cell.length_a   1.000
_cell.length_b   1.000
_cell.length_c   1.000
_cell.angle_alpha   90.00
_cell.angle_beta   90.00
_cell.angle_gamma   90.00
#
_symmetry.space_group_name_H-M   'P 1'
#
loop_
_entity.id
_entity.type
_entity.pdbx_description
1 polymer ?
#
loop_
_entity_poly.entity_id
_entity_poly.type
_entity_poly.pdbx_seq_one_letter_code
_entity_poly.pdbx_strand_id
1 'polypeptide(L)'
;MRFMEKVNMKKYSIRAFWAFITLAILLLILYYSALQIFNDPDGVEKFQLGEKGALGAYLNGFLAPLIGLAAVMTTFLAFLVQYQSNKQIRNDTEIERFENKYYQMLNLHKENVNEIEIAGKHKGRKAFVKMFEEIRFIYSELKKIDKKYKLLDRIRDKQKRKHEKLIKIAYHHMFFGIDFEGKKCNNEMEGQYLEISKILCKRLTKYQKKFLRCNRRRLTENYSYKHKGLNKKTFEPDFYPFDGYVSKLGHLYRNLFHMIKYVARTDFLSWQQKYDYLKMLRGQLSNHEQVIMYFNIIWIDKETWWLDNIDDKPQSYLLDYAILKNLPFNLTNQLGPDPIKFYEDKMKTYYRFKGKDLKTEDFKKSNLNDMFAWLFEWN
;
A
#
# COMPACT_ATOMS: atom_id res chain seq x y z
N MET A 1 -6.71 5.88 26.60
CA MET A 1 -7.98 5.17 26.93
C MET A 1 -7.79 3.66 27.09
N ARG A 2 -7.31 2.92 26.07
CA ARG A 2 -7.15 1.45 26.10
C ARG A 2 -6.27 0.87 27.23
N PHE A 3 -5.26 1.60 27.72
CA PHE A 3 -4.41 1.16 28.84
C PHE A 3 -5.13 1.27 30.20
N MET A 4 -5.89 2.37 30.40
CA MET A 4 -6.66 2.60 31.63
C MET A 4 -7.82 1.60 31.78
N GLU A 5 -8.46 1.21 30.67
CA GLU A 5 -9.47 0.13 30.68
C GLU A 5 -8.86 -1.24 31.03
N LYS A 6 -7.70 -1.59 30.46
CA LYS A 6 -6.98 -2.84 30.79
C LYS A 6 -6.64 -2.95 32.28
N VAL A 7 -6.16 -1.86 32.89
CA VAL A 7 -5.80 -1.83 34.32
C VAL A 7 -7.04 -1.95 35.20
N ASN A 8 -8.12 -1.25 34.87
CA ASN A 8 -9.36 -1.31 35.64
C ASN A 8 -10.02 -2.70 35.55
N MET A 9 -10.05 -3.33 34.38
CA MET A 9 -10.64 -4.67 34.20
C MET A 9 -9.91 -5.79 34.94
N LYS A 10 -8.56 -5.75 34.94
CA LYS A 10 -7.75 -6.67 35.74
C LYS A 10 -8.03 -6.48 37.24
N LYS A 11 -8.24 -5.22 37.66
CA LYS A 11 -8.59 -4.87 39.04
C LYS A 11 -9.97 -5.37 39.45
N TYR A 12 -10.99 -5.28 38.58
CA TYR A 12 -12.36 -5.75 38.88
C TYR A 12 -12.48 -7.28 38.86
N SER A 13 -11.84 -7.96 37.91
CA SER A 13 -11.80 -9.44 37.88
C SER A 13 -11.07 -10.03 39.09
N ILE A 14 -9.95 -9.43 39.50
CA ILE A 14 -9.23 -9.81 40.72
C ILE A 14 -10.09 -9.55 41.97
N ARG A 15 -10.77 -8.40 42.06
CA ARG A 15 -11.66 -8.09 43.20
C ARG A 15 -12.85 -9.03 43.29
N ALA A 16 -13.47 -9.40 42.17
CA ALA A 16 -14.56 -10.36 42.13
C ALA A 16 -14.09 -11.77 42.55
N PHE A 17 -12.88 -12.17 42.13
CA PHE A 17 -12.27 -13.43 42.54
C PHE A 17 -11.98 -13.48 44.05
N TRP A 18 -11.41 -12.42 44.63
CA TRP A 18 -11.20 -12.35 46.07
C TRP A 18 -12.51 -12.27 46.86
N ALA A 19 -13.51 -11.54 46.37
CA ALA A 19 -14.84 -11.50 46.98
C ALA A 19 -15.50 -12.91 47.02
N PHE A 20 -15.30 -13.70 45.98
CA PHE A 20 -15.76 -15.09 45.91
C PHE A 20 -15.02 -15.99 46.90
N ILE A 21 -13.69 -15.91 46.98
CA ILE A 21 -12.90 -16.64 47.99
C ILE A 21 -13.36 -16.28 49.40
N THR A 22 -13.59 -15.00 49.69
CA THR A 22 -14.08 -14.57 51.01
C THR A 22 -15.48 -15.08 51.32
N LEU A 23 -16.37 -15.12 50.32
CA LEU A 23 -17.73 -15.66 50.49
C LEU A 23 -17.71 -17.17 50.73
N ALA A 24 -16.88 -17.91 49.99
CA ALA A 24 -16.72 -19.36 50.17
C ALA A 24 -16.14 -19.70 51.54
N ILE A 25 -15.13 -18.95 52.00
CA ILE A 25 -14.56 -19.08 53.35
C ILE A 25 -15.61 -18.74 54.41
N LEU A 26 -16.41 -17.68 54.22
CA LEU A 26 -17.49 -17.33 55.14
C LEU A 26 -18.54 -18.44 55.23
N LEU A 27 -18.96 -19.04 54.11
CA LEU A 27 -19.91 -20.15 54.11
C LEU A 27 -19.35 -21.41 54.78
N LEU A 28 -18.05 -21.69 54.60
CA LEU A 28 -17.36 -22.79 55.30
C LEU A 28 -17.26 -22.54 56.81
N ILE A 29 -16.99 -21.30 57.23
CA ILE A 29 -16.98 -20.90 58.64
C ILE A 29 -18.39 -21.04 59.23
N LEU A 30 -19.43 -20.61 58.50
CA LEU A 30 -20.81 -20.67 58.95
C LEU A 30 -21.29 -22.13 59.08
N TYR A 31 -20.87 -22.99 58.15
CA TYR A 31 -21.06 -24.45 58.23
C TYR A 31 -20.35 -25.06 59.45
N TYR A 32 -19.09 -24.69 59.69
CA TYR A 32 -18.32 -25.19 60.84
C TYR A 32 -18.88 -24.68 62.18
N SER A 33 -19.33 -23.42 62.26
CA SER A 33 -19.96 -22.87 63.47
C SER A 33 -21.30 -23.54 63.77
N ALA A 34 -22.09 -23.86 62.74
CA ALA A 34 -23.31 -24.64 62.92
C ALA A 34 -22.98 -26.03 63.49
N LEU A 35 -21.97 -26.73 62.95
CA LEU A 35 -21.51 -28.01 63.49
C LEU A 35 -21.09 -27.94 64.98
N GLN A 36 -20.46 -26.84 65.40
CA GLN A 36 -20.01 -26.65 66.79
C GLN A 36 -21.15 -26.37 67.77
N ILE A 37 -22.12 -25.52 67.41
CA ILE A 37 -23.30 -25.23 68.25
C ILE A 37 -24.12 -26.51 68.51
N PHE A 38 -24.10 -27.47 67.59
CA PHE A 38 -24.80 -28.75 67.72
C PHE A 38 -23.96 -29.88 68.35
N ASN A 39 -22.69 -29.65 68.69
CA ASN A 39 -21.79 -30.60 69.35
C ASN A 39 -21.54 -30.26 70.84
N ASP A 40 -22.28 -29.30 71.41
CA ASP A 40 -22.18 -28.90 72.83
C ASP A 40 -22.57 -30.09 73.76
N PRO A 41 -21.78 -30.47 74.78
CA PRO A 41 -21.96 -31.72 75.54
C PRO A 41 -23.29 -31.85 76.29
N ASP A 42 -23.97 -30.74 76.59
CA ASP A 42 -25.27 -30.73 77.29
C ASP A 42 -26.47 -30.93 76.34
N GLY A 43 -26.24 -31.01 75.02
CA GLY A 43 -27.26 -31.34 74.00
C GLY A 43 -27.20 -32.79 73.48
N VAL A 44 -26.25 -33.59 73.97
CA VAL A 44 -25.88 -34.90 73.39
C VAL A 44 -26.81 -36.04 73.78
N GLU A 45 -27.65 -35.90 74.80
CA GLU A 45 -28.48 -37.02 75.29
C GLU A 45 -29.81 -37.25 74.55
N LYS A 46 -30.07 -36.53 73.44
CA LYS A 46 -31.33 -36.68 72.68
C LYS A 46 -31.23 -36.71 71.16
N PHE A 47 -30.05 -36.90 70.56
CA PHE A 47 -29.92 -36.83 69.10
C PHE A 47 -29.67 -38.21 68.46
N GLN A 48 -30.74 -38.95 68.16
CA GLN A 48 -30.67 -40.20 67.41
C GLN A 48 -30.21 -39.95 65.96
N LEU A 49 -29.56 -40.93 65.33
CA LEU A 49 -29.05 -40.89 63.95
C LEU A 49 -30.06 -40.39 62.89
N GLY A 50 -31.36 -40.49 63.14
CA GLY A 50 -32.42 -39.95 62.27
C GLY A 50 -32.52 -38.41 62.24
N GLU A 51 -32.20 -37.72 63.34
CA GLU A 51 -32.26 -36.26 63.41
C GLU A 51 -31.03 -35.58 62.78
N LYS A 52 -29.86 -36.24 62.79
CA LYS A 52 -28.69 -35.79 62.02
C LYS A 52 -28.96 -35.82 60.51
N GLY A 53 -29.70 -36.82 60.04
CA GLY A 53 -30.18 -36.89 58.65
C GLY A 53 -31.15 -35.75 58.31
N ALA A 54 -32.07 -35.42 59.23
CA ALA A 54 -33.01 -34.31 59.08
C ALA A 54 -32.33 -32.93 59.08
N LEU A 55 -31.34 -32.73 59.96
CA LEU A 55 -30.51 -31.51 59.99
C LEU A 55 -29.71 -31.36 58.69
N GLY A 56 -29.06 -32.44 58.24
CA GLY A 56 -28.35 -32.46 56.96
C GLY A 56 -29.27 -32.15 55.78
N ALA A 57 -30.49 -32.67 55.77
CA ALA A 57 -31.49 -32.39 54.74
C ALA A 57 -31.95 -30.91 54.77
N TYR A 58 -32.15 -30.32 55.95
CA TYR A 58 -32.51 -28.91 56.10
C TYR A 58 -31.38 -27.97 55.62
N LEU A 59 -30.14 -28.23 56.06
CA LEU A 59 -28.98 -27.46 55.64
C LEU A 59 -28.75 -27.56 54.14
N ASN A 60 -28.88 -28.74 53.55
CA ASN A 60 -28.73 -28.92 52.12
C ASN A 60 -29.87 -28.24 51.34
N GLY A 61 -31.11 -28.31 51.84
CA GLY A 61 -32.26 -27.61 51.25
C GLY A 61 -32.13 -26.09 51.25
N PHE A 62 -31.45 -25.52 52.24
CA PHE A 62 -31.20 -24.06 52.32
C PHE A 62 -29.92 -23.63 51.58
N LEU A 63 -28.82 -24.36 51.72
CA LEU A 63 -27.53 -23.99 51.15
C LEU A 63 -27.43 -24.29 49.66
N ALA A 64 -28.02 -25.38 49.16
CA ALA A 64 -27.90 -25.76 47.76
C ALA A 64 -28.46 -24.68 46.80
N PRO A 65 -29.63 -24.05 47.04
CA PRO A 65 -30.10 -22.92 46.23
C PRO A 65 -29.17 -21.71 46.27
N LEU A 66 -28.58 -21.38 47.44
CA LEU A 66 -27.65 -20.26 47.59
C LEU A 66 -26.34 -20.49 46.84
N ILE A 67 -25.79 -21.70 46.93
CA ILE A 67 -24.61 -22.14 46.16
C ILE A 67 -24.94 -22.13 44.67
N GLY A 68 -26.13 -22.62 44.28
CA GLY A 68 -26.63 -22.57 42.91
C GLY A 68 -26.70 -21.15 42.34
N LEU A 69 -27.27 -20.21 43.10
CA LEU A 69 -27.31 -18.79 42.74
C LEU A 69 -25.91 -18.18 42.63
N ALA A 70 -25.01 -18.49 43.57
CA ALA A 70 -23.62 -18.05 43.53
C ALA A 70 -22.89 -18.59 42.30
N ALA A 71 -23.12 -19.86 41.93
CA ALA A 71 -22.55 -20.48 40.74
C ALA A 71 -23.08 -19.83 39.45
N VAL A 72 -24.39 -19.55 39.36
CA VAL A 72 -25.00 -18.86 38.22
C VAL A 72 -24.44 -17.44 38.08
N MET A 73 -24.36 -16.67 39.16
CA MET A 73 -23.78 -15.32 39.13
C MET A 73 -22.31 -15.34 38.71
N THR A 74 -21.53 -16.29 39.23
CA THR A 74 -20.11 -16.43 38.88
C THR A 74 -19.94 -16.81 37.41
N THR A 75 -20.75 -17.76 36.93
CA THR A 75 -20.77 -18.18 35.53
C THR A 75 -21.15 -17.02 34.62
N PHE A 76 -22.15 -16.23 35.00
CA PHE A 76 -22.55 -15.03 34.27
C PHE A 76 -21.42 -13.98 34.21
N LEU A 77 -20.75 -13.71 35.33
CA LEU A 77 -19.59 -12.79 35.36
C LEU A 77 -18.44 -13.30 34.48
N ALA A 78 -18.15 -14.61 34.52
CA ALA A 78 -17.14 -15.23 33.67
C ALA A 78 -17.51 -15.07 32.18
N PHE A 79 -18.77 -15.29 31.81
CA PHE A 79 -19.25 -15.07 30.45
C PHE A 79 -19.15 -13.60 30.01
N LEU A 80 -19.44 -12.63 30.90
CA LEU A 80 -19.27 -11.21 30.57
C LEU A 80 -17.81 -10.85 30.28
N VAL A 81 -16.88 -11.33 31.11
CA VAL A 81 -15.44 -11.13 30.89
C VAL A 81 -15.01 -11.80 29.58
N GLN A 82 -15.44 -13.04 29.34
CA GLN A 82 -15.14 -13.78 28.12
C GLN A 82 -15.70 -13.09 26.87
N TYR A 83 -16.93 -12.57 26.92
CA TYR A 83 -17.56 -11.84 25.82
C TYR A 83 -16.74 -10.61 25.42
N GLN A 84 -16.29 -9.83 26.41
CA GLN A 84 -15.42 -8.68 26.17
C GLN A 84 -14.04 -9.08 25.62
N SER A 85 -13.44 -10.14 26.16
CA SER A 85 -12.18 -10.71 25.64
C SER A 85 -12.33 -11.16 24.19
N ASN A 86 -13.43 -11.84 23.86
CA ASN A 86 -13.73 -12.29 22.50
C ASN A 86 -13.89 -11.11 21.53
N LYS A 87 -14.44 -9.98 21.98
CA LYS A 87 -14.50 -8.76 21.16
C LYS A 87 -13.10 -8.20 20.84
N GLN A 88 -12.18 -8.24 21.80
CA GLN A 88 -10.79 -7.83 21.57
C GLN A 88 -10.07 -8.79 20.62
N ILE A 89 -10.21 -10.10 20.87
CA ILE A 89 -9.64 -11.15 20.01
C ILE A 89 -10.12 -10.98 18.57
N ARG A 90 -11.39 -10.66 18.34
CA ARG A 90 -11.93 -10.41 17.00
C ARG A 90 -11.20 -9.26 16.29
N ASN A 91 -11.02 -8.13 16.97
CA ASN A 91 -10.31 -6.98 16.39
C ASN A 91 -8.84 -7.31 16.10
N ASP A 92 -8.16 -7.97 17.04
CA ASP A 92 -6.75 -8.37 16.86
C ASP A 92 -6.62 -9.37 15.70
N THR A 93 -7.58 -10.30 15.58
CA THR A 93 -7.67 -11.25 14.46
C THR A 93 -7.89 -10.55 13.11
N GLU A 94 -8.69 -9.47 13.07
CA GLU A 94 -8.89 -8.69 11.84
C GLU A 94 -7.60 -7.99 11.40
N ILE A 95 -6.86 -7.40 12.34
CA ILE A 95 -5.56 -6.78 12.07
C ILE A 95 -4.57 -7.83 11.57
N GLU A 96 -4.48 -8.98 12.24
CA GLU A 96 -3.57 -10.06 11.86
C GLU A 96 -3.90 -10.62 10.46
N ARG A 97 -5.19 -10.85 10.15
CA ARG A 97 -5.63 -11.29 8.81
C ARG A 97 -5.26 -10.26 7.74
N PHE A 98 -5.44 -8.99 8.05
CA PHE A 98 -5.04 -7.91 7.16
C PHE A 98 -3.53 -7.90 6.92
N GLU A 99 -2.73 -7.94 7.99
CA GLU A 99 -1.28 -7.92 7.92
C GLU A 99 -0.76 -9.13 7.12
N ASN A 100 -1.26 -10.33 7.41
CA ASN A 100 -0.90 -11.54 6.68
C ASN A 100 -1.18 -11.42 5.18
N LYS A 101 -2.38 -10.94 4.81
CA LYS A 101 -2.73 -10.72 3.39
C LYS A 101 -1.87 -9.63 2.77
N TYR A 102 -1.63 -8.53 3.47
CA TYR A 102 -0.78 -7.44 3.02
C TYR A 102 0.67 -7.93 2.77
N TYR A 103 1.27 -8.69 3.67
CA TYR A 103 2.62 -9.23 3.50
C TYR A 103 2.70 -10.26 2.37
N GLN A 104 1.66 -11.07 2.17
CA GLN A 104 1.57 -11.95 1.00
C GLN A 104 1.56 -11.13 -0.30
N MET A 105 0.76 -10.06 -0.38
CA MET A 105 0.75 -9.18 -1.55
C MET A 105 2.10 -8.48 -1.75
N LEU A 106 2.76 -8.07 -0.68
CA LEU A 106 4.10 -7.48 -0.72
C LEU A 106 5.14 -8.46 -1.27
N ASN A 107 5.07 -9.73 -0.86
CA ASN A 107 5.94 -10.79 -1.39
C ASN A 107 5.63 -11.07 -2.87
N LEU A 108 4.37 -11.18 -3.24
CA LEU A 108 3.96 -11.29 -4.66
C LEU A 108 4.49 -10.12 -5.48
N HIS A 109 4.49 -8.90 -4.95
CA HIS A 109 5.09 -7.75 -5.66
C HIS A 109 6.60 -7.93 -5.87
N LYS A 110 7.35 -8.38 -4.85
CA LYS A 110 8.78 -8.67 -4.98
C LYS A 110 9.04 -9.78 -6.01
N GLU A 111 8.23 -10.83 -6.02
CA GLU A 111 8.29 -11.91 -7.01
C GLU A 111 8.04 -11.38 -8.41
N ASN A 112 6.95 -10.62 -8.62
CA ASN A 112 6.66 -9.97 -9.91
C ASN A 112 7.84 -9.12 -10.39
N VAL A 113 8.49 -8.36 -9.49
CA VAL A 113 9.69 -7.58 -9.85
C VAL A 113 10.84 -8.50 -10.25
N ASN A 114 11.12 -9.54 -9.47
CA ASN A 114 12.23 -10.46 -9.71
C ASN A 114 12.07 -11.29 -10.99
N GLU A 115 10.83 -11.62 -11.36
CA GLU A 115 10.47 -12.34 -12.58
C GLU A 115 10.57 -11.48 -13.84
N ILE A 116 10.60 -10.15 -13.72
CA ILE A 116 10.82 -9.28 -14.87
C ILE A 116 12.20 -9.58 -15.45
N GLU A 117 12.18 -10.13 -16.65
CA GLU A 117 13.37 -10.55 -17.38
C GLU A 117 13.36 -10.02 -18.81
N ILE A 118 14.49 -9.47 -19.25
CA ILE A 118 14.72 -9.08 -20.64
C ILE A 118 15.73 -10.03 -21.25
N ALA A 119 15.26 -10.84 -22.20
CA ALA A 119 16.04 -11.69 -23.10
C ALA A 119 17.03 -12.65 -22.40
N GLY A 120 16.69 -13.21 -21.24
CA GLY A 120 17.56 -14.18 -20.57
C GLY A 120 18.69 -13.57 -19.72
N LYS A 121 18.82 -12.23 -19.70
CA LYS A 121 20.05 -11.55 -19.25
C LYS A 121 19.83 -10.54 -18.14
N HIS A 122 18.84 -9.67 -18.31
CA HIS A 122 18.58 -8.59 -17.36
C HIS A 122 17.35 -8.94 -16.54
N LYS A 123 17.58 -9.40 -15.30
CA LYS A 123 16.54 -9.80 -14.36
C LYS A 123 16.30 -8.74 -13.29
N GLY A 124 15.08 -8.70 -12.77
CA GLY A 124 14.72 -7.86 -11.64
C GLY A 124 14.93 -6.37 -11.91
N ARG A 125 15.45 -5.67 -10.90
CA ARG A 125 15.74 -4.22 -10.96
C ARG A 125 16.64 -3.80 -12.13
N LYS A 126 17.54 -4.68 -12.60
CA LYS A 126 18.41 -4.39 -13.76
C LYS A 126 17.61 -4.24 -15.06
N ALA A 127 16.49 -4.94 -15.20
CA ALA A 127 15.62 -4.81 -16.35
C ALA A 127 15.06 -3.39 -16.49
N PHE A 128 14.67 -2.76 -15.38
CA PHE A 128 14.18 -1.37 -15.38
C PHE A 128 15.24 -0.36 -15.80
N VAL A 129 16.52 -0.60 -15.47
CA VAL A 129 17.63 0.21 -15.98
C VAL A 129 17.69 0.14 -17.50
N LYS A 130 17.56 -1.06 -18.09
CA LYS A 130 17.55 -1.26 -19.54
C LYS A 130 16.34 -0.65 -20.23
N MET A 131 15.14 -0.79 -19.64
CA MET A 131 13.95 -0.09 -20.12
C MET A 131 14.16 1.43 -20.13
N PHE A 132 14.81 1.97 -19.09
CA PHE A 132 15.08 3.40 -19.00
C PHE A 132 16.16 3.89 -20.00
N GLU A 133 17.19 3.09 -20.26
CA GLU A 133 18.15 3.33 -21.34
C GLU A 133 17.44 3.40 -22.71
N GLU A 134 16.45 2.54 -22.93
CA GLU A 134 15.64 2.55 -24.15
C GLU A 134 14.80 3.83 -24.28
N ILE A 135 14.14 4.29 -23.20
CA ILE A 135 13.44 5.60 -23.17
C ILE A 135 14.40 6.72 -23.59
N ARG A 136 15.60 6.75 -23.00
CA ARG A 136 16.61 7.77 -23.30
C ARG A 136 17.02 7.76 -24.77
N PHE A 137 17.24 6.58 -25.33
CA PHE A 137 17.58 6.42 -26.73
C PHE A 137 16.46 6.92 -27.64
N ILE A 138 15.22 6.46 -27.43
CA ILE A 138 14.05 6.85 -28.23
C ILE A 138 13.84 8.37 -28.15
N TYR A 139 13.96 8.95 -26.96
CA TYR A 139 13.86 10.39 -26.75
C TYR A 139 14.94 11.17 -27.53
N SER A 140 16.15 10.65 -27.60
CA SER A 140 17.24 11.24 -28.39
C SER A 140 16.94 11.20 -29.90
N GLU A 141 16.35 10.11 -30.39
CA GLU A 141 15.93 9.99 -31.78
C GLU A 141 14.80 10.95 -32.12
N LEU A 142 13.85 11.12 -31.21
CA LEU A 142 12.78 12.11 -31.40
C LEU A 142 13.32 13.53 -31.42
N LYS A 143 14.35 13.87 -30.63
CA LYS A 143 15.05 15.17 -30.75
C LYS A 143 15.66 15.38 -32.13
N LYS A 144 16.24 14.32 -32.74
CA LYS A 144 16.78 14.39 -34.11
C LYS A 144 15.66 14.56 -35.14
N ILE A 145 14.54 13.85 -34.98
CA ILE A 145 13.36 13.97 -35.84
C ILE A 145 12.81 15.39 -35.77
N ASP A 146 12.59 15.90 -34.56
CA ASP A 146 12.07 17.24 -34.34
C ASP A 146 13.01 18.33 -34.90
N LYS A 147 14.33 18.21 -34.71
CA LYS A 147 15.29 19.16 -35.31
C LYS A 147 15.19 19.20 -36.84
N LYS A 148 14.92 18.06 -37.48
CA LYS A 148 14.85 17.95 -38.95
C LYS A 148 13.51 18.42 -39.51
N TYR A 149 12.39 18.04 -38.89
CA TYR A 149 11.06 18.22 -39.46
C TYR A 149 10.19 19.26 -38.74
N LYS A 150 10.60 19.74 -37.55
CA LYS A 150 9.86 20.68 -36.69
C LYS A 150 8.39 20.30 -36.45
N LEU A 151 8.11 18.99 -36.38
CA LEU A 151 6.74 18.46 -36.31
C LEU A 151 6.07 18.72 -34.95
N LEU A 152 6.85 18.89 -33.87
CA LEU A 152 6.28 19.11 -32.54
C LEU A 152 5.54 20.45 -32.41
N ASP A 153 5.92 21.45 -33.21
CA ASP A 153 5.27 22.76 -33.22
C ASP A 153 3.85 22.67 -33.79
N ARG A 154 3.57 21.62 -34.57
CA ARG A 154 2.22 21.33 -35.09
C ARG A 154 1.29 20.82 -33.99
N ILE A 155 1.83 20.16 -32.94
CA ILE A 155 1.05 19.55 -31.85
C ILE A 155 0.23 20.61 -31.09
N ARG A 156 -1.11 20.57 -31.24
CA ARG A 156 -2.08 21.52 -30.65
C ARG A 156 -2.11 21.56 -29.12
N ASP A 157 -1.49 20.60 -28.42
CA ASP A 157 -1.39 20.54 -26.96
C ASP A 157 -0.50 21.69 -26.42
N LYS A 158 -1.06 22.88 -26.23
CA LYS A 158 -0.34 24.10 -25.82
C LYS A 158 0.08 24.09 -24.35
N GLN A 159 -0.58 23.31 -23.50
CA GLN A 159 -0.27 23.22 -22.07
C GLN A 159 1.07 22.53 -21.82
N LYS A 160 1.45 21.59 -22.69
CA LYS A 160 2.69 20.82 -22.52
C LYS A 160 3.89 21.45 -23.20
N ARG A 161 4.99 21.46 -22.47
CA ARG A 161 6.28 21.90 -22.99
C ARG A 161 6.81 20.91 -24.02
N LYS A 162 7.68 21.37 -24.91
CA LYS A 162 8.24 20.56 -26.00
C LYS A 162 8.86 19.24 -25.53
N HIS A 163 9.60 19.25 -24.42
CA HIS A 163 10.21 18.04 -23.85
C HIS A 163 9.18 17.07 -23.26
N GLU A 164 8.06 17.56 -22.73
CA GLU A 164 6.95 16.73 -22.21
C GLU A 164 6.23 16.01 -23.35
N LYS A 165 6.04 16.67 -24.50
CA LYS A 165 5.51 16.03 -25.72
C LYS A 165 6.44 14.90 -26.21
N LEU A 166 7.74 15.14 -26.17
CA LEU A 166 8.76 14.17 -26.58
C LEU A 166 8.80 12.93 -25.68
N ILE A 167 8.81 13.13 -24.36
CA ILE A 167 8.87 11.99 -23.43
C ILE A 167 7.60 11.16 -23.47
N LYS A 168 6.43 11.79 -23.71
CA LYS A 168 5.17 11.07 -23.91
C LYS A 168 5.31 10.07 -25.05
N ILE A 169 5.80 10.50 -26.21
CA ILE A 169 6.01 9.61 -27.37
C ILE A 169 7.06 8.54 -27.04
N ALA A 170 8.18 8.93 -26.42
CA ALA A 170 9.27 8.00 -26.09
C ALA A 170 8.83 6.90 -25.12
N TYR A 171 8.16 7.28 -24.05
CA TYR A 171 7.63 6.35 -23.06
C TYR A 171 6.58 5.42 -23.68
N HIS A 172 5.70 5.95 -24.52
CA HIS A 172 4.70 5.14 -25.21
C HIS A 172 5.32 4.04 -26.10
N HIS A 173 6.38 4.37 -26.86
CA HIS A 173 7.06 3.38 -27.69
C HIS A 173 7.84 2.35 -26.87
N MET A 174 8.45 2.76 -25.76
CA MET A 174 9.04 1.80 -24.82
C MET A 174 7.96 0.88 -24.24
N PHE A 175 6.80 1.42 -23.87
CA PHE A 175 5.73 0.63 -23.26
C PHE A 175 5.08 -0.36 -24.24
N PHE A 176 4.63 0.09 -25.41
CA PHE A 176 3.91 -0.78 -26.36
C PHE A 176 4.80 -1.46 -27.43
N GLY A 177 6.00 -0.94 -27.66
CA GLY A 177 6.89 -1.34 -28.74
C GLY A 177 6.60 -0.61 -30.05
N ILE A 178 7.39 -0.90 -31.09
CA ILE A 178 7.21 -0.30 -32.42
C ILE A 178 5.97 -0.81 -33.17
N ASP A 179 5.53 -2.04 -32.85
CA ASP A 179 4.38 -2.70 -33.49
C ASP A 179 3.07 -2.38 -32.78
N PHE A 180 3.00 -1.25 -32.05
CA PHE A 180 1.83 -0.86 -31.28
C PHE A 180 0.56 -0.72 -32.14
N GLU A 181 0.69 -0.47 -33.45
CA GLU A 181 -0.45 -0.36 -34.38
C GLU A 181 -1.06 -1.74 -34.69
N GLY A 182 -0.26 -2.81 -34.68
CA GLY A 182 -0.72 -4.17 -34.92
C GLY A 182 -1.25 -4.88 -33.67
N LYS A 183 -0.87 -4.38 -32.49
CA LYS A 183 -1.39 -4.87 -31.21
C LYS A 183 -2.73 -4.16 -30.95
N LYS A 184 -3.84 -4.91 -30.87
CA LYS A 184 -5.14 -4.41 -30.36
C LYS A 184 -5.01 -4.07 -28.85
N CYS A 185 -4.18 -3.10 -28.52
CA CYS A 185 -4.06 -2.54 -27.20
C CYS A 185 -4.92 -1.29 -27.15
N ASN A 186 -5.53 -0.99 -26.00
CA ASN A 186 -6.19 0.30 -25.73
C ASN A 186 -5.12 1.40 -25.81
N ASN A 187 -4.84 1.86 -27.02
CA ASN A 187 -3.77 2.78 -27.36
C ASN A 187 -4.40 4.07 -27.85
N GLU A 188 -4.11 5.15 -27.14
CA GLU A 188 -4.73 6.47 -27.34
C GLU A 188 -3.80 7.43 -28.10
N MET A 189 -2.77 6.92 -28.80
CA MET A 189 -1.90 7.80 -29.58
C MET A 189 -2.59 8.26 -30.87
N GLU A 190 -3.17 9.45 -30.81
CA GLU A 190 -3.99 10.02 -31.87
C GLU A 190 -3.38 11.29 -32.50
N GLY A 191 -3.92 11.64 -33.68
CA GLY A 191 -3.63 12.89 -34.37
C GLY A 191 -2.15 13.11 -34.67
N GLN A 192 -1.65 14.30 -34.34
CA GLN A 192 -0.28 14.73 -34.68
C GLN A 192 0.80 13.93 -33.94
N TYR A 193 0.47 13.32 -32.79
CA TYR A 193 1.39 12.42 -32.10
C TYR A 193 1.63 11.14 -32.92
N LEU A 194 0.58 10.62 -33.58
CA LEU A 194 0.66 9.42 -34.42
C LEU A 194 1.51 9.65 -35.68
N GLU A 195 1.48 10.84 -36.28
CA GLU A 195 2.33 11.17 -37.44
C GLU A 195 3.83 11.09 -37.09
N ILE A 196 4.22 11.69 -35.97
CA ILE A 196 5.61 11.64 -35.49
C ILE A 196 6.00 10.22 -35.11
N SER A 197 5.07 9.50 -34.48
CA SER A 197 5.21 8.09 -34.10
C SER A 197 5.55 7.21 -35.31
N LYS A 198 4.82 7.34 -36.42
CA LYS A 198 5.10 6.59 -37.66
C LYS A 198 6.50 6.83 -38.21
N ILE A 199 7.00 8.07 -38.14
CA ILE A 199 8.37 8.41 -38.55
C ILE A 199 9.39 7.77 -37.61
N LEU A 200 9.12 7.80 -36.31
CA LEU A 200 9.94 7.17 -35.29
C LEU A 200 10.00 5.65 -35.49
N CYS A 201 8.87 4.96 -35.67
CA CYS A 201 8.82 3.53 -35.94
C CYS A 201 9.70 3.15 -37.12
N LYS A 202 9.60 3.87 -38.26
CA LYS A 202 10.48 3.64 -39.43
C LYS A 202 11.96 3.73 -39.09
N ARG A 203 12.38 4.58 -38.15
CA ARG A 203 13.77 4.64 -37.68
C ARG A 203 14.12 3.49 -36.74
N LEU A 204 13.28 3.22 -35.75
CA LEU A 204 13.50 2.14 -34.78
C LEU A 204 13.55 0.77 -35.46
N THR A 205 12.72 0.51 -36.47
CA THR A 205 12.78 -0.71 -37.30
C THR A 205 14.12 -0.84 -38.03
N LYS A 206 14.74 0.26 -38.49
CA LYS A 206 16.08 0.20 -39.10
C LYS A 206 17.13 -0.25 -38.08
N TYR A 207 17.04 0.22 -36.84
CA TYR A 207 17.93 -0.22 -35.76
C TYR A 207 17.72 -1.70 -35.42
N GLN A 208 16.47 -2.19 -35.34
CA GLN A 208 16.21 -3.62 -35.17
C GLN A 208 16.78 -4.47 -36.31
N LYS A 209 16.57 -4.07 -37.58
CA LYS A 209 17.16 -4.75 -38.74
C LYS A 209 18.68 -4.77 -38.70
N LYS A 210 19.31 -3.66 -38.29
CA LYS A 210 20.78 -3.58 -38.08
C LYS A 210 21.23 -4.54 -36.97
N PHE A 211 20.51 -4.58 -35.85
CA PHE A 211 20.80 -5.48 -34.73
C PHE A 211 20.75 -6.96 -35.16
N LEU A 212 19.74 -7.36 -35.94
CA LEU A 212 19.61 -8.72 -36.48
C LEU A 212 20.74 -9.06 -37.46
N ARG A 213 21.15 -8.11 -38.32
CA ARG A 213 22.28 -8.28 -39.26
C ARG A 213 23.63 -8.41 -38.57
N CYS A 214 23.85 -7.69 -37.46
CA CYS A 214 25.11 -7.68 -36.72
C CYS A 214 25.24 -8.82 -35.69
N ASN A 215 24.54 -9.94 -35.91
CA ASN A 215 24.57 -11.14 -35.08
C ASN A 215 24.39 -10.87 -33.57
N ARG A 216 23.56 -9.88 -33.21
CA ARG A 216 23.19 -9.50 -31.84
C ARG A 216 24.35 -9.00 -30.93
N ARG A 217 25.49 -8.57 -31.49
CA ARG A 217 26.70 -8.24 -30.69
C ARG A 217 27.13 -6.77 -30.66
N ARG A 218 26.72 -5.91 -31.59
CA ARG A 218 27.27 -4.53 -31.70
C ARG A 218 26.29 -3.50 -32.30
N LEU A 219 25.15 -3.27 -31.67
CA LEU A 219 24.42 -2.02 -31.93
C LEU A 219 24.94 -0.94 -30.99
N THR A 220 26.11 -0.37 -31.25
CA THR A 220 26.59 0.78 -30.47
C THR A 220 26.10 2.06 -31.12
N GLU A 221 25.09 2.69 -30.53
CA GLU A 221 24.60 3.98 -30.99
C GLU A 221 24.87 5.04 -29.94
N ASN A 222 25.76 5.98 -30.30
CA ASN A 222 26.05 7.13 -29.45
C ASN A 222 24.82 8.04 -29.39
N TYR A 223 24.35 8.32 -28.18
CA TYR A 223 23.35 9.35 -27.94
C TYR A 223 23.85 10.34 -26.89
N SER A 224 23.60 11.62 -27.15
CA SER A 224 23.88 12.68 -26.19
C SER A 224 22.59 13.06 -25.47
N TYR A 225 22.63 13.13 -24.15
CA TYR A 225 21.64 13.88 -23.38
C TYR A 225 22.36 14.85 -22.43
N LYS A 226 21.75 16.01 -22.18
CA LYS A 226 22.35 17.04 -21.31
C LYS A 226 22.18 16.63 -19.85
N HIS A 227 23.29 16.37 -19.15
CA HIS A 227 23.36 16.28 -17.70
C HIS A 227 24.61 17.04 -17.24
N LYS A 228 24.46 18.28 -16.75
CA LYS A 228 25.60 19.10 -16.23
C LYS A 228 26.87 18.98 -17.11
N GLY A 229 26.69 18.98 -18.44
CA GLY A 229 27.72 18.56 -19.41
C GLY A 229 27.15 17.66 -20.53
N LEU A 230 27.85 17.59 -21.66
CA LEU A 230 27.56 16.67 -22.77
C LEU A 230 28.22 15.31 -22.49
N ASN A 231 27.60 14.49 -21.66
CA ASN A 231 28.04 13.09 -21.52
C ASN A 231 27.48 12.30 -22.70
N LYS A 232 28.34 11.98 -23.68
CA LYS A 232 28.00 10.98 -24.72
C LYS A 232 27.78 9.65 -23.99
N LYS A 233 26.57 9.10 -24.06
CA LYS A 233 26.31 7.72 -23.65
C LYS A 233 26.14 6.86 -24.89
N THR A 234 26.48 5.60 -24.77
CA THR A 234 26.22 4.61 -25.81
C THR A 234 24.96 3.84 -25.44
N PHE A 235 24.06 3.68 -26.39
CA PHE A 235 23.02 2.67 -26.30
C PHE A 235 23.58 1.42 -26.98
N GLU A 236 23.79 0.38 -26.18
CA GLU A 236 24.37 -0.90 -26.59
C GLU A 236 23.45 -2.02 -26.13
N PRO A 237 22.30 -2.20 -26.78
CA PRO A 237 21.41 -3.29 -26.43
C PRO A 237 22.08 -4.60 -26.79
N ASP A 238 22.16 -5.48 -25.80
CA ASP A 238 22.56 -6.89 -25.93
C ASP A 238 21.32 -7.82 -26.01
N PHE A 239 20.15 -7.23 -26.23
CA PHE A 239 18.83 -7.83 -26.41
C PHE A 239 18.11 -7.20 -27.61
N TYR A 240 17.03 -7.81 -28.08
CA TYR A 240 16.22 -7.26 -29.18
C TYR A 240 15.48 -5.98 -28.72
N PRO A 241 15.85 -4.78 -29.22
CA PRO A 241 15.34 -3.53 -28.66
C PRO A 241 13.97 -3.15 -29.26
N PHE A 242 13.21 -2.29 -28.57
CA PHE A 242 11.98 -1.66 -29.08
C PHE A 242 10.78 -2.61 -29.30
N ASP A 243 10.78 -3.76 -28.65
CA ASP A 243 9.69 -4.75 -28.70
C ASP A 243 8.47 -4.38 -27.83
N GLY A 244 8.71 -3.54 -26.82
CA GLY A 244 7.71 -3.11 -25.85
C GLY A 244 7.74 -3.91 -24.56
N TYR A 245 7.27 -3.30 -23.47
CA TYR A 245 7.25 -3.90 -22.13
C TYR A 245 5.86 -3.95 -21.48
N VAL A 246 4.79 -3.73 -22.25
CA VAL A 246 3.39 -3.69 -21.77
C VAL A 246 2.98 -4.91 -20.97
N SER A 247 3.36 -6.12 -21.40
CA SER A 247 2.98 -7.36 -20.70
C SER A 247 3.60 -7.43 -19.30
N LYS A 248 4.86 -7.02 -19.18
CA LYS A 248 5.62 -7.04 -17.92
C LYS A 248 5.16 -5.91 -16.99
N LEU A 249 5.18 -4.67 -17.48
CA LEU A 249 4.83 -3.49 -16.69
C LEU A 249 3.34 -3.40 -16.38
N GLY A 250 2.47 -3.83 -17.30
CA GLY A 250 1.02 -3.84 -17.08
C GLY A 250 0.60 -4.78 -15.95
N HIS A 251 1.17 -5.99 -15.88
CA HIS A 251 0.94 -6.89 -14.76
C HIS A 251 1.46 -6.32 -13.44
N LEU A 252 2.67 -5.79 -13.44
CA LEU A 252 3.29 -5.19 -12.25
C LEU A 252 2.44 -4.05 -11.68
N TYR A 253 2.03 -3.09 -12.52
CA TYR A 253 1.26 -1.93 -12.07
C TYR A 253 -0.13 -2.30 -11.60
N ARG A 254 -0.79 -3.28 -12.23
CA ARG A 254 -2.09 -3.77 -11.76
C ARG A 254 -2.00 -4.38 -10.37
N ASN A 255 -0.99 -5.21 -10.11
CA ASN A 255 -0.78 -5.82 -8.80
C ASN A 255 -0.40 -4.79 -7.73
N LEU A 256 0.50 -3.86 -8.08
CA LEU A 256 0.87 -2.75 -7.20
C LEU A 256 -0.36 -1.91 -6.84
N PHE A 257 -1.21 -1.61 -7.82
CA PHE A 257 -2.43 -0.87 -7.64
C PHE A 257 -3.43 -1.57 -6.72
N HIS A 258 -3.66 -2.87 -6.94
CA HIS A 258 -4.53 -3.66 -6.07
C HIS A 258 -4.05 -3.65 -4.61
N MET A 259 -2.74 -3.67 -4.37
CA MET A 259 -2.20 -3.57 -3.01
C MET A 259 -2.45 -2.20 -2.40
N ILE A 260 -2.25 -1.13 -3.16
CA ILE A 260 -2.51 0.24 -2.69
C ILE A 260 -3.99 0.39 -2.29
N LYS A 261 -4.87 -0.06 -3.19
CA LYS A 261 -6.32 -0.03 -3.00
C LYS A 261 -6.76 -0.87 -1.80
N TYR A 262 -6.16 -2.04 -1.60
CA TYR A 262 -6.43 -2.90 -0.44
C TYR A 262 -6.15 -2.17 0.88
N VAL A 263 -5.00 -1.51 1.01
CA VAL A 263 -4.68 -0.73 2.22
C VAL A 263 -5.58 0.50 2.36
N ALA A 264 -5.77 1.25 1.28
CA ALA A 264 -6.54 2.50 1.31
C ALA A 264 -8.01 2.31 1.72
N ARG A 265 -8.63 1.19 1.29
CA ARG A 265 -10.03 0.84 1.59
C ARG A 265 -10.24 0.10 2.90
N THR A 266 -9.20 -0.09 3.72
CA THR A 266 -9.37 -0.77 5.01
C THR A 266 -9.91 0.20 6.05
N ASP A 267 -11.10 -0.05 6.59
CA ASP A 267 -11.82 0.93 7.43
C ASP A 267 -11.28 1.07 8.85
N PHE A 268 -10.81 -0.04 9.44
CA PHE A 268 -10.31 -0.04 10.82
C PHE A 268 -8.91 0.61 10.96
N LEU A 269 -8.24 0.92 9.85
CA LEU A 269 -6.94 1.59 9.86
C LEU A 269 -7.10 3.11 9.82
N SER A 270 -6.39 3.78 10.72
CA SER A 270 -6.22 5.24 10.63
C SER A 270 -5.43 5.63 9.37
N TRP A 271 -5.58 6.88 8.92
CA TRP A 271 -4.82 7.40 7.78
C TRP A 271 -3.29 7.24 7.96
N GLN A 272 -2.79 7.46 9.18
CA GLN A 272 -1.35 7.30 9.48
C GLN A 272 -0.91 5.85 9.33
N GLN A 273 -1.68 4.89 9.83
CA GLN A 273 -1.38 3.46 9.65
C GLN A 273 -1.40 3.07 8.17
N LYS A 274 -2.40 3.54 7.40
CA LYS A 274 -2.45 3.34 5.94
C LYS A 274 -1.20 3.89 5.25
N TYR A 275 -0.80 5.11 5.62
CA TYR A 275 0.42 5.73 5.11
C TYR A 275 1.67 4.89 5.42
N ASP A 276 1.79 4.34 6.63
CA ASP A 276 2.96 3.55 7.03
C ASP A 276 3.06 2.21 6.26
N TYR A 277 1.94 1.51 6.05
CA TYR A 277 1.90 0.33 5.17
C TYR A 277 2.26 0.66 3.72
N LEU A 278 1.75 1.76 3.18
CA LEU A 278 2.06 2.20 1.82
C LEU A 278 3.50 2.73 1.69
N LYS A 279 4.06 3.32 2.76
CA LYS A 279 5.47 3.70 2.85
C LYS A 279 6.38 2.48 2.76
N MET A 280 6.02 1.37 3.40
CA MET A 280 6.79 0.13 3.31
C MET A 280 6.78 -0.49 1.90
N LEU A 281 5.61 -0.46 1.24
CA LEU A 281 5.48 -0.85 -0.17
C LEU A 281 6.35 0.04 -1.06
N ARG A 282 6.26 1.36 -0.92
CA ARG A 282 7.07 2.34 -1.66
C ARG A 282 8.57 2.11 -1.46
N GLY A 283 8.98 1.70 -0.26
CA GLY A 283 10.38 1.35 0.04
C GLY A 283 10.93 0.18 -0.77
N GLN A 284 10.09 -0.63 -1.43
CA GLN A 284 10.54 -1.72 -2.30
C GLN A 284 10.89 -1.26 -3.72
N LEU A 285 10.34 -0.13 -4.17
CA LEU A 285 10.47 0.39 -5.54
C LEU A 285 11.85 1.05 -5.73
N SER A 286 12.63 0.59 -6.70
CA SER A 286 13.87 1.25 -7.07
C SER A 286 13.66 2.61 -7.74
N ASN A 287 14.71 3.43 -7.78
CA ASN A 287 14.68 4.73 -8.46
C ASN A 287 14.20 4.65 -9.92
N HIS A 288 14.59 3.60 -10.66
CA HIS A 288 14.16 3.43 -12.05
C HIS A 288 12.69 2.99 -12.14
N GLU A 289 12.25 2.11 -11.25
CA GLU A 289 10.83 1.71 -11.13
C GLU A 289 9.95 2.93 -10.86
N GLN A 290 10.31 3.76 -9.87
CA GLN A 290 9.55 4.96 -9.52
C GLN A 290 9.43 5.94 -10.69
N VAL A 291 10.48 6.09 -11.51
CA VAL A 291 10.47 7.00 -12.67
C VAL A 291 9.67 6.44 -13.83
N ILE A 292 9.80 5.15 -14.13
CA ILE A 292 9.00 4.50 -15.18
C ILE A 292 7.53 4.51 -14.79
N MET A 293 7.23 4.25 -13.51
CA MET A 293 5.90 4.36 -12.95
C MET A 293 5.38 5.79 -13.05
N TYR A 294 6.16 6.80 -12.67
CA TYR A 294 5.82 8.21 -12.85
C TYR A 294 5.39 8.53 -14.29
N PHE A 295 6.15 8.08 -15.29
CA PHE A 295 5.75 8.27 -16.69
C PHE A 295 4.51 7.45 -17.08
N ASN A 296 4.30 6.27 -16.50
CA ASN A 296 3.09 5.48 -16.71
C ASN A 296 1.83 6.24 -16.25
N ILE A 297 1.87 6.77 -15.03
CA ILE A 297 0.76 7.52 -14.42
C ILE A 297 0.33 8.68 -15.32
N ILE A 298 1.30 9.47 -15.77
CA ILE A 298 1.02 10.71 -16.51
C ILE A 298 0.50 10.41 -17.93
N TRP A 299 1.04 9.38 -18.59
CA TRP A 299 0.86 9.22 -20.03
C TRP A 299 0.00 8.06 -20.48
N ILE A 300 -0.18 7.03 -19.66
CA ILE A 300 -0.96 5.84 -20.01
C ILE A 300 -2.22 5.76 -19.15
N ASP A 301 -2.07 5.89 -17.83
CA ASP A 301 -3.19 5.72 -16.92
C ASP A 301 -4.20 6.88 -16.99
N LYS A 302 -3.73 8.06 -17.41
CA LYS A 302 -4.48 9.32 -17.36
C LYS A 302 -5.12 9.56 -15.99
N GLU A 303 -4.47 9.07 -14.95
CA GLU A 303 -4.86 9.20 -13.54
C GLU A 303 -6.16 8.48 -13.15
N THR A 304 -6.71 7.63 -14.02
CA THR A 304 -7.96 6.90 -13.74
C THR A 304 -7.82 5.93 -12.59
N TRP A 305 -6.65 5.30 -12.41
CA TRP A 305 -6.44 4.37 -11.31
C TRP A 305 -6.06 5.10 -10.02
N TRP A 306 -5.37 6.24 -10.11
CA TRP A 306 -4.86 6.96 -8.93
C TRP A 306 -5.92 7.74 -8.15
N LEU A 307 -7.14 7.75 -8.65
CA LEU A 307 -8.32 8.33 -8.03
C LEU A 307 -9.27 7.20 -7.62
N ASP A 308 -9.77 7.25 -6.39
CA ASP A 308 -10.79 6.33 -5.91
C ASP A 308 -11.83 7.13 -5.13
N ASN A 309 -13.10 6.76 -5.23
CA ASN A 309 -14.14 7.35 -4.41
C ASN A 309 -14.41 6.40 -3.24
N ILE A 310 -14.10 6.87 -2.02
CA ILE A 310 -14.40 6.15 -0.78
C ILE A 310 -15.39 7.03 -0.01
N ASP A 311 -16.59 6.50 0.23
CA ASP A 311 -17.68 7.20 0.92
C ASP A 311 -17.99 8.58 0.31
N ASP A 312 -18.15 8.61 -1.03
CA ASP A 312 -18.40 9.82 -1.83
C ASP A 312 -17.33 10.92 -1.74
N LYS A 313 -16.18 10.62 -1.13
CA LYS A 313 -15.02 11.51 -1.10
C LYS A 313 -13.97 11.04 -2.10
N PRO A 314 -13.54 11.89 -3.05
CA PRO A 314 -12.45 11.56 -3.94
C PRO A 314 -11.16 11.44 -3.12
N GLN A 315 -10.49 10.31 -3.22
CA GLN A 315 -9.15 10.07 -2.71
C GLN A 315 -8.17 10.00 -3.87
N SER A 316 -7.01 10.61 -3.70
CA SER A 316 -5.91 10.47 -4.65
C SER A 316 -4.79 9.69 -3.99
N TYR A 317 -4.52 8.47 -4.40
CA TYR A 317 -3.44 7.69 -3.76
C TYR A 317 -2.07 8.38 -3.91
N LEU A 318 -1.89 9.10 -5.03
CA LEU A 318 -0.71 9.91 -5.29
C LEU A 318 -0.54 11.05 -4.28
N LEU A 319 -1.61 11.81 -3.98
CA LEU A 319 -1.54 12.99 -3.11
C LEU A 319 -1.76 12.66 -1.63
N ASP A 320 -2.63 11.70 -1.35
CA ASP A 320 -3.03 11.33 0.01
C ASP A 320 -2.00 10.41 0.67
N TYR A 321 -1.35 9.52 -0.07
CA TYR A 321 -0.37 8.57 0.49
C TYR A 321 1.04 8.74 -0.06
N ALA A 322 1.26 9.66 -1.01
CA ALA A 322 2.56 9.90 -1.65
C ALA A 322 3.20 8.62 -2.19
N ILE A 323 2.45 7.81 -2.95
CA ILE A 323 2.97 6.55 -3.51
C ILE A 323 4.28 6.78 -4.30
N LEU A 324 4.42 7.92 -4.97
CA LEU A 324 5.66 8.36 -5.61
C LEU A 324 6.35 9.48 -4.82
N LYS A 325 6.92 9.13 -3.65
CA LYS A 325 7.75 10.02 -2.83
C LYS A 325 9.22 9.97 -3.27
N ASN A 326 9.97 11.05 -3.10
CA ASN A 326 11.43 11.12 -3.32
C ASN A 326 11.85 10.77 -4.77
N LEU A 327 11.07 11.22 -5.75
CA LEU A 327 11.39 10.97 -7.16
C LEU A 327 12.80 11.47 -7.50
N PRO A 328 13.64 10.64 -8.16
CA PRO A 328 15.02 10.99 -8.43
C PRO A 328 15.10 12.06 -9.53
N PHE A 329 15.28 13.32 -9.12
CA PHE A 329 15.33 14.49 -10.02
C PHE A 329 16.40 14.38 -11.13
N ASN A 330 17.49 13.66 -10.87
CA ASN A 330 18.51 13.37 -11.88
C ASN A 330 18.00 12.48 -13.04
N LEU A 331 16.90 11.75 -12.86
CA LEU A 331 16.28 10.94 -13.91
C LEU A 331 15.07 11.65 -14.53
N THR A 332 14.27 12.38 -13.74
CA THR A 332 13.03 13.03 -14.20
C THR A 332 13.26 14.38 -14.88
N ASN A 333 14.01 15.31 -14.25
CA ASN A 333 14.19 16.69 -14.75
C ASN A 333 14.96 16.78 -16.08
N GLN A 334 15.54 15.68 -16.54
CA GLN A 334 16.31 15.62 -17.78
C GLN A 334 15.50 15.15 -18.99
N LEU A 335 14.38 14.47 -18.73
CA LEU A 335 13.64 13.76 -19.76
C LEU A 335 12.18 14.18 -19.81
N GLY A 336 11.53 14.48 -18.69
CA GLY A 336 10.09 14.66 -18.65
C GLY A 336 9.60 15.86 -17.83
N PRO A 337 8.29 15.89 -17.51
CA PRO A 337 7.71 16.96 -16.71
C PRO A 337 8.42 17.06 -15.36
N ASP A 338 8.52 18.29 -14.89
CA ASP A 338 9.07 18.59 -13.58
C ASP A 338 8.14 17.99 -12.51
N PRO A 339 8.61 17.06 -11.66
CA PRO A 339 7.78 16.46 -10.63
C PRO A 339 7.14 17.50 -9.72
N ILE A 340 7.84 18.59 -9.39
CA ILE A 340 7.30 19.64 -8.51
C ILE A 340 6.06 20.27 -9.16
N LYS A 341 6.19 20.69 -10.42
CA LYS A 341 5.07 21.28 -11.17
C LYS A 341 3.92 20.31 -11.37
N PHE A 342 4.24 19.04 -11.62
CA PHE A 342 3.23 18.00 -11.75
C PHE A 342 2.42 17.85 -10.46
N TYR A 343 3.09 17.71 -9.32
CA TYR A 343 2.40 17.61 -8.03
C TYR A 343 1.63 18.90 -7.69
N GLU A 344 2.19 20.08 -8.00
CA GLU A 344 1.51 21.36 -7.81
C GLU A 344 0.19 21.43 -8.60
N ASP A 345 0.24 21.07 -9.89
CA ASP A 345 -0.93 21.05 -10.77
C ASP A 345 -2.00 20.08 -10.26
N LYS A 346 -1.59 18.91 -9.78
CA LYS A 346 -2.51 17.93 -9.19
C LYS A 346 -3.12 18.40 -7.89
N MET A 347 -2.34 19.01 -7.00
CA MET A 347 -2.87 19.58 -5.76
C MET A 347 -3.88 20.69 -6.08
N LYS A 348 -3.62 21.55 -7.07
CA LYS A 348 -4.56 22.61 -7.51
C LYS A 348 -5.79 22.08 -8.22
N THR A 349 -5.68 20.94 -8.91
CA THR A 349 -6.81 20.31 -9.61
C THR A 349 -7.75 19.64 -8.61
N TYR A 350 -7.20 18.90 -7.66
CA TYR A 350 -8.00 18.08 -6.73
C TYR A 350 -8.23 18.74 -5.38
N TYR A 351 -7.55 19.84 -5.05
CA TYR A 351 -7.59 20.49 -3.73
C TYR A 351 -7.36 19.49 -2.60
N ARG A 352 -6.35 18.63 -2.72
CA ARG A 352 -6.10 17.55 -1.75
C ARG A 352 -4.62 17.29 -1.52
N PHE A 353 -4.28 16.93 -0.28
CA PHE A 353 -2.96 16.46 0.10
C PHE A 353 -2.99 15.77 1.46
N LYS A 354 -2.24 14.67 1.60
CA LYS A 354 -2.03 13.99 2.89
C LYS A 354 -3.35 13.62 3.60
N GLY A 355 -4.36 13.19 2.83
CA GLY A 355 -5.67 12.79 3.34
C GLY A 355 -6.58 13.95 3.76
N LYS A 356 -6.20 15.19 3.43
CA LYS A 356 -6.95 16.41 3.77
C LYS A 356 -7.32 17.19 2.52
N ASP A 357 -8.46 17.86 2.59
CA ASP A 357 -8.87 18.86 1.61
C ASP A 357 -8.08 20.15 1.86
N LEU A 358 -7.56 20.73 0.77
CA LEU A 358 -6.82 21.98 0.74
C LEU A 358 -7.78 23.13 0.45
N LYS A 359 -7.46 24.30 1.00
CA LYS A 359 -8.10 25.58 0.69
C LYS A 359 -7.20 26.41 -0.23
N THR A 360 -7.77 27.44 -0.85
CA THR A 360 -7.00 28.38 -1.68
C THR A 360 -5.80 28.99 -0.94
N GLU A 361 -5.94 29.20 0.38
CA GLU A 361 -4.89 29.72 1.25
C GLU A 361 -3.69 28.78 1.42
N ASP A 362 -3.90 27.47 1.25
CA ASP A 362 -2.84 26.46 1.38
C ASP A 362 -1.87 26.49 0.20
N PHE A 363 -2.23 27.14 -0.90
CA PHE A 363 -1.35 27.35 -2.05
C PHE A 363 -0.43 28.57 -1.92
N LYS A 364 -0.34 29.18 -0.72
CA LYS A 364 0.71 30.16 -0.41
C LYS A 364 2.09 29.50 -0.54
N LYS A 365 3.07 30.27 -1.02
CA LYS A 365 4.42 29.79 -1.33
C LYS A 365 5.11 29.08 -0.16
N SER A 366 4.93 29.56 1.07
CA SER A 366 5.48 28.91 2.27
C SER A 366 4.93 27.48 2.45
N ASN A 367 3.61 27.33 2.41
CA ASN A 367 2.94 26.06 2.63
C ASN A 367 3.26 25.07 1.52
N LEU A 368 3.28 25.53 0.26
CA LEU A 368 3.72 24.72 -0.88
C LEU A 368 5.16 24.21 -0.71
N ASN A 369 6.07 25.04 -0.24
CA ASN A 369 7.45 24.62 0.02
C ASN A 369 7.50 23.50 1.08
N ASP A 370 6.73 23.61 2.16
CA ASP A 370 6.67 22.57 3.20
C ASP A 370 6.08 21.25 2.65
N MET A 371 5.05 21.35 1.79
CA MET A 371 4.47 20.18 1.12
C MET A 371 5.47 19.50 0.19
N PHE A 372 6.24 20.30 -0.58
CA PHE A 372 7.28 19.77 -1.47
C PHE A 372 8.47 19.21 -0.69
N ALA A 373 8.89 19.85 0.40
CA ALA A 373 9.90 19.32 1.30
C ALA A 373 9.45 17.96 1.84
N TRP A 374 8.20 17.84 2.28
CA TRP A 374 7.66 16.56 2.72
C TRP A 374 7.62 15.51 1.60
N LEU A 375 7.38 15.88 0.34
CA LEU A 375 7.30 14.95 -0.80
C LEU A 375 8.66 14.53 -1.38
N PHE A 376 9.65 15.41 -1.38
CA PHE A 376 10.88 15.22 -2.14
C PHE A 376 12.16 15.22 -1.31
N GLU A 377 12.10 15.64 -0.05
CA GLU A 377 13.24 15.57 0.85
C GLU A 377 13.23 14.27 1.67
N TRP A 378 14.43 13.79 1.97
CA TRP A 378 14.65 12.62 2.81
C TRP A 378 14.35 12.98 4.28
N ASN A 379 13.06 12.92 4.62
CA ASN A 379 12.54 13.03 5.98
C ASN A 379 12.15 11.66 6.54
#